data_AF-A0A2W5ZFC1-F1
#
_entry.id   AF-A0A2W5ZFC1-F1
#
_cell.length_a   1.000
_cell.length_b   1.000
_cell.length_c   1.000
_cell.angle_alpha   90.00
_cell.angle_beta   90.00
_cell.angle_gamma   90.00
#
_symmetry.space_group_name_H-M   'P 1'
#
loop_
_entity.id
_entity.type
_entity.pdbx_description
1 polymer ?
#
loop_
_entity_poly.entity_id
_entity_poly.type
_entity_poly.pdbx_seq_one_letter_code
_entity_poly.pdbx_strand_id
1 'polypeptide(L)'
;MSRSITQYRVFIATPGGLDDERKAFRKALEDYTASDAEPRGVTFHPVGWEETLGGVGRPQELVNKDLSQCDYAVFVWHDRWGSPTSNGAMVGTEEEWNLATELYNSGQVRNIGVLFK
;
A
#
# COMPACT_ATOMS: atom_id res chain seq x y z
N MET A 1 31.25 -9.37 1.83
CA MET A 1 31.04 -9.19 0.37
C MET A 1 29.67 -8.57 0.17
N SER A 2 29.51 -7.64 -0.76
CA SER A 2 28.19 -7.12 -1.14
C SER A 2 27.44 -8.15 -1.98
N ARG A 3 26.11 -8.18 -1.86
CA ARG A 3 25.22 -8.97 -2.72
C ARG A 3 24.13 -8.07 -3.28
N SER A 4 23.68 -8.36 -4.50
CA SER A 4 22.50 -7.72 -5.07
C SER A 4 21.24 -8.29 -4.42
N ILE A 5 20.25 -7.45 -4.16
CA ILE A 5 18.93 -7.85 -3.66
C ILE A 5 17.85 -7.30 -4.60
N THR A 6 16.80 -8.08 -4.80
CA THR A 6 15.58 -7.60 -5.47
C THR A 6 14.63 -7.06 -4.40
N GLN A 7 14.22 -5.80 -4.53
CA GLN A 7 13.28 -5.19 -3.61
C GLN A 7 11.95 -4.97 -4.31
N TYR A 8 10.88 -5.51 -3.72
CA TYR A 8 9.51 -5.27 -4.16
C TYR A 8 8.84 -4.26 -3.26
N ARG A 9 8.21 -3.25 -3.85
CA ARG A 9 7.44 -2.23 -3.12
C ARG A 9 5.98 -2.68 -3.04
N VAL A 10 5.42 -2.68 -1.84
CA VAL A 10 4.07 -3.17 -1.56
C VAL A 10 3.24 -2.03 -0.98
N PHE A 11 2.33 -1.50 -1.78
CA PHE A 11 1.40 -0.46 -1.36
C PHE A 11 0.32 -1.06 -0.45
N ILE A 12 -0.03 -0.38 0.64
CA ILE A 12 -1.19 -0.70 1.45
C ILE A 12 -2.17 0.49 1.51
N ALA A 13 -3.39 0.26 1.06
CA ALA A 13 -4.53 1.14 1.20
C ALA A 13 -5.49 0.62 2.28
N THR A 14 -5.98 1.54 3.10
CA THR A 14 -6.96 1.24 4.16
C THR A 14 -7.87 2.46 4.36
N PRO A 15 -9.17 2.25 4.64
CA PRO A 15 -10.01 3.28 5.23
C PRO A 15 -9.42 3.83 6.53
N GLY A 16 -9.91 5.00 6.96
CA GLY A 16 -9.53 5.58 8.26
C GLY A 16 -9.93 4.68 9.44
N GLY A 17 -9.11 4.67 10.50
CA GLY A 17 -9.38 3.91 11.73
C GLY A 17 -8.87 2.46 11.73
N LEU A 18 -8.06 2.07 10.75
CA LEU A 18 -7.45 0.73 10.63
C LEU A 18 -5.95 0.74 10.96
N ASP A 19 -5.54 1.53 11.95
CA ASP A 19 -4.13 1.68 12.32
C ASP A 19 -3.50 0.38 12.82
N ASP A 20 -4.27 -0.46 13.51
CA ASP A 20 -3.80 -1.77 13.97
C ASP A 20 -3.62 -2.74 12.81
N GLU A 21 -4.50 -2.72 11.80
CA GLU A 21 -4.34 -3.53 10.59
C GLU A 21 -3.12 -3.09 9.77
N ARG A 22 -2.87 -1.78 9.65
CA ARG A 22 -1.66 -1.27 9.00
C ARG A 22 -0.40 -1.74 9.72
N LYS A 23 -0.37 -1.66 11.05
CA LYS A 23 0.75 -2.15 11.87
C LYS A 23 0.94 -3.65 11.70
N ALA A 24 -0.15 -4.42 11.75
CA ALA A 24 -0.11 -5.87 11.59
C ALA A 24 0.41 -6.27 10.20
N PHE A 25 -0.07 -5.60 9.14
CA PHE A 25 0.40 -5.81 7.77
C PHE A 25 1.89 -5.54 7.63
N ARG A 26 2.35 -4.38 8.12
CA ARG A 26 3.77 -4.01 8.11
C ARG A 26 4.60 -5.07 8.82
N LYS A 27 4.21 -5.43 10.04
CA LYS A 27 4.93 -6.43 10.84
C LYS A 27 5.00 -7.77 10.11
N ALA A 28 3.89 -8.23 9.53
CA ALA A 28 3.86 -9.48 8.78
C ALA A 28 4.80 -9.45 7.57
N LEU A 29 4.85 -8.33 6.85
CA LEU A 29 5.72 -8.16 5.69
C LEU A 29 7.20 -8.11 6.08
N GLU A 30 7.52 -7.42 7.18
CA GLU A 30 8.87 -7.36 7.75
C GLU A 30 9.32 -8.75 8.28
N ASP A 31 8.46 -9.44 9.03
CA ASP A 31 8.73 -10.78 9.55
C ASP A 31 8.97 -11.78 8.41
N TYR A 32 8.13 -11.76 7.37
CA TYR A 32 8.30 -12.62 6.19
C TYR A 32 9.56 -12.27 5.41
N THR A 33 9.85 -10.97 5.27
CA THR A 33 11.07 -10.52 4.61
C THR A 33 12.31 -11.05 5.32
N ALA A 34 12.39 -10.89 6.65
CA ALA A 34 13.54 -11.33 7.43
C ALA A 34 13.68 -12.87 7.48
N SER A 35 12.56 -13.59 7.61
CA SER A 35 12.57 -15.05 7.83
C SER A 35 12.72 -15.88 6.56
N ASP A 36 12.11 -15.48 5.44
CA ASP A 36 12.07 -16.30 4.22
C ASP A 36 12.62 -15.57 2.98
N ALA A 37 12.27 -14.30 2.76
CA ALA A 37 12.61 -13.62 1.51
C ALA A 37 14.09 -13.21 1.43
N GLU A 38 14.64 -12.64 2.51
CA GLU A 38 15.99 -12.10 2.55
C GLU A 38 17.08 -13.19 2.38
N PRO A 39 16.95 -14.40 2.95
CA PRO A 39 17.82 -15.53 2.61
C PRO A 39 17.84 -15.85 1.11
N ARG A 40 16.74 -15.60 0.39
CA ARG A 40 16.59 -15.81 -1.06
C ARG A 40 16.99 -14.59 -1.90
N GLY A 41 17.49 -13.52 -1.28
CA GLY A 41 17.93 -12.30 -1.96
C GLY A 41 16.76 -11.37 -2.37
N VAL A 42 15.61 -11.51 -1.73
CA VAL A 42 14.41 -10.70 -1.99
C VAL A 42 14.05 -9.90 -0.74
N THR A 43 13.53 -8.69 -0.89
CA THR A 43 12.97 -7.90 0.21
C THR A 43 11.62 -7.32 -0.19
N PHE A 44 10.69 -7.22 0.76
CA PHE A 44 9.42 -6.54 0.56
C PHE A 44 9.35 -5.29 1.42
N HIS A 45 9.06 -4.15 0.80
CA HIS A 45 9.04 -2.86 1.45
C HIS A 45 7.61 -2.28 1.45
N PRO A 46 7.01 -2.07 2.63
CA PRO A 46 5.67 -1.50 2.72
C PRO A 46 5.69 0.00 2.38
N VAL A 47 4.78 0.42 1.51
CA VAL A 47 4.57 1.80 1.06
C VAL A 47 3.15 2.24 1.44
N GLY A 48 2.98 3.50 1.85
CA GLY A 48 1.69 4.01 2.36
C GLY A 48 1.63 4.11 3.90
N TRP A 49 2.76 3.89 4.58
CA TRP A 49 2.88 3.95 6.05
C TRP A 49 3.37 5.32 6.59
N GLU A 50 4.12 6.10 5.82
CA GLU A 50 4.83 7.27 6.35
C GLU A 50 3.87 8.44 6.67
N GLU A 51 3.66 8.61 7.98
CA GLU A 51 3.03 9.70 8.72
C GLU A 51 2.19 10.73 7.94
N THR A 52 0.87 10.65 8.11
CA THR A 52 0.03 11.86 8.17
C THR A 52 0.31 12.59 9.48
N LEU A 53 1.44 13.31 9.55
CA LEU A 53 1.71 14.27 10.63
C LEU A 53 0.56 15.30 10.65
N GLY A 54 -0.24 15.31 11.72
CA GLY A 54 -1.02 16.49 12.09
C GLY A 54 -2.38 16.69 11.42
N GLY A 55 -3.18 15.63 11.22
CA GLY A 55 -4.63 15.75 10.97
C GLY A 55 -5.06 16.29 9.59
N VAL A 56 -4.12 16.81 8.81
CA VAL A 56 -4.27 17.08 7.39
C VAL A 56 -3.71 15.87 6.67
N GLY A 57 -4.57 15.02 6.10
CA GLY A 57 -4.14 13.83 5.36
C GLY A 57 -3.11 14.16 4.27
N ARG A 58 -2.40 13.14 3.78
CA ARG A 58 -1.41 13.30 2.72
C ARG A 58 -2.12 13.76 1.43
N PRO A 59 -1.56 14.70 0.65
CA PRO A 59 -2.09 15.05 -0.66
C PRO A 59 -2.29 13.81 -1.53
N GLN A 60 -3.47 13.69 -2.16
CA GLN A 60 -3.84 12.53 -2.97
C GLN A 60 -2.84 12.26 -4.09
N GLU A 61 -2.29 13.31 -4.71
CA GLU A 61 -1.24 13.20 -5.74
C GLU A 61 0.00 12.44 -5.25
N LEU A 62 0.39 12.61 -3.99
CA LEU A 62 1.53 11.89 -3.42
C LEU A 62 1.22 10.42 -3.16
N VAL A 63 -0.03 10.10 -2.80
CA VAL A 63 -0.48 8.72 -2.63
C VAL A 63 -0.49 8.01 -3.98
N ASN A 64 -1.05 8.64 -5.00
CA ASN A 64 -1.09 8.12 -6.37
C ASN A 64 0.32 7.90 -6.92
N LYS A 65 1.23 8.85 -6.67
CA LYS A 65 2.65 8.72 -7.04
C LYS A 65 3.30 7.50 -6.37
N ASP A 66 3.07 7.30 -5.08
CA ASP A 66 3.61 6.13 -4.36
C ASP A 66 3.06 4.82 -4.91
N LEU A 67 1.75 4.73 -5.14
CA LEU A 67 1.10 3.55 -5.71
C LEU A 67 1.66 3.22 -7.11
N SER A 68 1.84 4.22 -7.97
CA SER A 68 2.44 4.03 -9.30
C SER A 68 3.87 3.48 -9.28
N GLN A 69 4.59 3.61 -8.16
CA GLN A 69 5.94 3.09 -8.01
C GLN A 69 5.99 1.74 -7.27
N CYS A 70 4.84 1.13 -7.00
CA CYS A 70 4.76 -0.15 -6.30
C CYS A 70 4.62 -1.33 -7.26
N ASP A 71 5.16 -2.48 -6.84
CA ASP A 71 5.06 -3.76 -7.55
C ASP A 71 3.78 -4.51 -7.19
N TYR A 72 3.26 -4.30 -5.98
CA TYR A 72 2.06 -4.94 -5.46
C TYR A 72 1.19 -3.91 -4.75
N ALA A 73 -0.12 -4.12 -4.78
CA ALA A 73 -1.07 -3.33 -4.00
C ALA A 73 -1.89 -4.23 -3.08
N VAL A 74 -2.17 -3.75 -1.87
CA VAL A 74 -3.01 -4.43 -0.88
C VAL A 74 -4.06 -3.45 -0.39
N PHE A 75 -5.33 -3.84 -0.45
CA PHE A 75 -6.44 -3.09 0.09
C PHE A 75 -7.02 -3.84 1.28
N VAL A 76 -7.24 -3.13 2.39
CA VAL A 76 -7.99 -3.65 3.54
C VAL A 76 -9.34 -2.94 3.55
N TRP A 77 -10.41 -3.68 3.26
CA TRP A 77 -11.78 -3.18 3.30
C TRP A 77 -12.43 -3.49 4.66
N HIS A 78 -13.31 -2.59 5.09
CA HIS A 78 -14.05 -2.70 6.36
C HIS A 78 -15.44 -2.04 6.19
N ASP A 79 -16.06 -1.62 7.30
CA ASP A 79 -17.40 -1.02 7.41
C ASP A 79 -17.60 0.29 6.62
N ARG A 80 -16.53 0.87 6.06
CA ARG A 80 -16.56 2.14 5.31
C ARG A 80 -15.70 2.03 4.07
N TRP A 81 -16.22 2.55 2.95
CA TRP A 81 -15.49 2.64 1.70
C TRP A 81 -14.35 3.68 1.76
N GLY A 82 -14.46 4.74 2.58
CA GLY A 82 -13.42 5.74 2.82
C GLY A 82 -13.99 7.10 3.21
N SER A 83 -13.18 8.16 3.15
CA SER A 83 -13.61 9.56 3.33
C SER A 83 -13.46 10.36 2.02
N PRO A 84 -14.31 11.38 1.77
CA PRO A 84 -14.15 12.26 0.60
C PRO A 84 -12.75 12.87 0.55
N THR A 85 -12.17 12.98 -0.65
CA THR A 85 -10.91 13.69 -0.88
C THR A 85 -11.08 15.20 -0.65
N SER A 86 -9.98 15.96 -0.62
CA SER A 86 -9.99 17.42 -0.42
C SER A 86 -10.88 18.18 -1.40
N ASN A 87 -11.14 17.60 -2.58
CA ASN A 87 -11.95 18.19 -3.64
C ASN A 87 -13.40 17.69 -3.62
N GLY A 88 -13.76 16.80 -2.69
CA GLY A 88 -15.12 16.30 -2.46
C GLY A 88 -15.73 15.44 -3.57
N ALA A 89 -15.04 15.25 -4.69
CA ALA A 89 -15.56 14.57 -5.88
C ALA A 89 -15.42 13.03 -5.85
N MET A 90 -14.45 12.50 -5.11
CA MET A 90 -14.23 11.05 -4.95
C MET A 90 -13.85 10.73 -3.50
N VAL A 91 -14.03 9.47 -3.12
CA VAL A 91 -13.51 8.90 -1.87
C VAL A 91 -12.06 8.47 -2.09
N GLY A 92 -11.12 8.81 -1.20
CA GLY A 92 -9.68 8.56 -1.45
C GLY A 92 -9.35 7.10 -1.78
N THR A 93 -10.01 6.16 -1.10
CA THR A 93 -9.88 4.71 -1.34
C THR A 93 -10.44 4.27 -2.70
N GLU A 94 -11.45 4.96 -3.23
CA GLU A 94 -11.98 4.68 -4.58
C GLU A 94 -10.98 5.10 -5.66
N GLU A 95 -10.34 6.25 -5.49
CA GLU A 95 -9.31 6.75 -6.40
C GLU A 95 -8.09 5.83 -6.40
N GLU A 96 -7.63 5.40 -5.22
CA GLU A 96 -6.57 4.41 -5.06
C GLU A 96 -6.93 3.07 -5.74
N TRP A 97 -8.17 2.60 -5.57
CA TRP A 97 -8.64 1.35 -6.17
C TRP A 97 -8.65 1.40 -7.71
N ASN A 98 -9.18 2.49 -8.27
CA ASN A 98 -9.24 2.69 -9.71
C ASN A 98 -7.82 2.73 -10.29
N LEU A 99 -6.92 3.51 -9.69
CA LEU A 99 -5.53 3.58 -10.11
C LEU A 99 -4.81 2.23 -10.01
N ALA A 100 -4.97 1.50 -8.89
CA ALA A 100 -4.36 0.18 -8.73
C ALA A 100 -4.83 -0.79 -9.81
N THR A 101 -6.13 -0.76 -10.15
CA THR A 101 -6.72 -1.61 -11.20
C THR A 101 -6.18 -1.25 -12.58
N GLU A 102 -6.03 0.04 -12.90
CA GLU A 102 -5.39 0.49 -14.14
C GLU A 102 -3.94 0.02 -14.24
N LEU A 103 -3.16 0.16 -13.17
CA LEU A 103 -1.77 -0.27 -13.10
C LEU A 103 -1.62 -1.79 -13.17
N TYR A 104 -2.57 -2.54 -12.64
CA TYR A 104 -2.61 -3.99 -12.77
C TYR A 104 -2.88 -4.41 -14.22
N ASN A 105 -3.87 -3.78 -14.86
CA ASN A 105 -4.20 -4.06 -16.26
C ASN A 105 -3.08 -3.68 -17.24
N SER A 106 -2.26 -2.68 -16.90
CA SER A 106 -1.07 -2.32 -17.69
C SER A 106 0.16 -3.20 -17.41
N GLY A 107 0.09 -4.09 -16.41
CA GLY A 107 1.19 -4.96 -15.99
C GLY A 107 2.25 -4.27 -15.11
N GLN A 108 2.02 -3.03 -14.70
CA GLN A 108 2.92 -2.27 -13.83
C GLN A 108 2.83 -2.75 -12.38
N VAL A 109 1.61 -3.01 -11.89
CA VAL A 109 1.36 -3.72 -10.63
C VAL A 109 1.18 -5.20 -10.96
N ARG A 110 1.95 -6.05 -10.29
CA ARG A 110 1.98 -7.50 -10.55
C ARG A 110 0.75 -8.22 -10.03
N ASN A 111 0.21 -7.76 -8.90
CA ASN A 111 -0.99 -8.32 -8.30
C ASN A 111 -1.62 -7.35 -7.29
N ILE A 112 -2.92 -7.53 -7.05
CA ILE A 112 -3.69 -6.82 -6.05
C ILE A 112 -4.25 -7.82 -5.04
N GLY A 113 -3.94 -7.64 -3.76
CA GLY A 113 -4.56 -8.37 -2.66
C GLY A 113 -5.69 -7.56 -2.04
N VAL A 114 -6.84 -8.18 -1.76
CA VAL A 114 -7.93 -7.56 -1.01
C VAL A 114 -8.20 -8.37 0.24
N LEU A 115 -8.16 -7.69 1.39
CA LEU A 115 -8.42 -8.25 2.70
C LEU A 115 -9.68 -7.60 3.29
N PHE A 116 -10.40 -8.35 4.11
CA PHE A 116 -11.59 -7.88 4.81
C PHE A 116 -11.35 -7.98 6.31
N LYS A 117 -11.71 -6.91 7.04
CA LYS A 117 -11.81 -6.90 8.50
C LYS A 117 -13.24 -7.16 8.94
#